data_AF-A0A6A5VRD0-F1
#
_entry.id   AF-A0A6A5VRD0-F1
#
_cell.length_a   1.000
_cell.length_b   1.000
_cell.length_c   1.000
_cell.angle_alpha   90.00
_cell.angle_beta   90.00
_cell.angle_gamma   90.00
#
_symmetry.space_group_name_H-M   'P 1'
#
loop_
_entity.id
_entity.type
_entity.pdbx_description
1 polymer ?
#
loop_
_entity_poly.entity_id
_entity_poly.type
_entity_poly.pdbx_seq_one_letter_code
_entity_poly.pdbx_strand_id
1 'polypeptide(L)'
;MPSKGILITTYTTVPSTTITLSVPGQTITKSSLRTHTHDHLEVDSANLPRFKFTGRFSFTVQRSDRELTTQWVDINSLTGKLEDGTIHVMDATASLLLDGLVICYGFYDAGPGVAGLPKQHLCYVTVTTDLGDWMGTLLPQSSPISQRPFNRMVLPGAHDVGMNTMSTALTLLEKAGSGAIKEVLGRELPHALDTINKLSDSAVGKIAPDIVRALAVTQKDSLDALLRIGARYFEFRPAKCHRRMMGDGGGALEDTWFFQHGAIPGMAYKAFLEKVVGFVDEHEGEIIVVQLRWDGVPKECPRPSGEDLQNVLKEVMKGKRVEVGNLDDMMRKSIRELRDEKKRLIMLQNVNQVSNYDDAANATLNGDSMVNKLKDMAMNPPKGHPITLLQCQATATNIRDVVVASVLDSDVNTSPILATKPVCDAKILPLLRGECGKDLMGEEGVVVLLNDFFDGATADVAIELCKGRMG
;
A
#
# COMPACT_ATOMS: atom_id res chain seq x y z
N MET A 1 -12.92 3.42 -35.04
CA MET A 1 -11.86 2.40 -35.20
C MET A 1 -11.62 1.75 -33.84
N PRO A 2 -11.16 0.50 -33.75
CA PRO A 2 -10.85 -0.12 -32.46
C PRO A 2 -9.81 0.70 -31.68
N SER A 3 -10.09 0.97 -30.40
CA SER A 3 -9.19 1.66 -29.48
C SER A 3 -9.28 1.08 -28.07
N LYS A 4 -8.20 1.24 -27.29
CA LYS A 4 -8.18 0.95 -25.87
C LYS A 4 -7.60 2.13 -25.10
N GLY A 5 -8.39 2.64 -24.16
CA GLY A 5 -8.05 3.80 -23.36
C GLY A 5 -7.22 3.47 -22.12
N ILE A 6 -6.37 4.42 -21.74
CA ILE A 6 -5.60 4.45 -20.50
C ILE A 6 -5.94 5.74 -19.78
N LEU A 7 -6.38 5.64 -18.51
CA LEU A 7 -6.49 6.77 -17.59
C LEU A 7 -5.22 6.88 -16.79
N ILE A 8 -4.66 8.08 -16.70
CA ILE A 8 -3.33 8.29 -16.16
C ILE A 8 -3.40 9.30 -15.03
N THR A 9 -2.76 8.96 -13.90
CA THR A 9 -2.55 9.90 -12.80
C THR A 9 -1.06 10.14 -12.60
N THR A 10 -0.62 11.38 -12.58
CA THR A 10 0.79 11.70 -12.29
C THR A 10 0.94 12.65 -11.11
N TYR A 11 2.07 12.53 -10.42
CA TYR A 11 2.43 13.40 -9.31
C TYR A 11 3.96 13.53 -9.20
N THR A 12 4.50 14.72 -8.97
CA THR A 12 5.94 14.90 -8.75
C THR A 12 6.23 15.97 -7.70
N THR A 13 7.22 15.76 -6.84
CA THR A 13 7.72 16.79 -5.90
C THR A 13 9.07 17.34 -6.30
N VAL A 14 9.69 16.79 -7.34
CA VAL A 14 11.09 17.01 -7.68
C VAL A 14 11.21 18.05 -8.78
N PRO A 15 11.83 19.22 -8.54
CA PRO A 15 12.08 20.21 -9.58
C PRO A 15 12.89 19.64 -10.74
N SER A 16 12.69 20.21 -11.93
CA SER A 16 13.38 19.80 -13.16
C SER A 16 13.15 18.33 -13.55
N THR A 17 12.11 17.68 -13.01
CA THR A 17 11.70 16.33 -13.40
C THR A 17 10.46 16.39 -14.27
N THR A 18 10.45 15.64 -15.36
CA THR A 18 9.30 15.47 -16.25
C THR A 18 8.86 14.02 -16.29
N ILE A 19 7.56 13.82 -16.42
CA ILE A 19 6.94 12.52 -16.71
C ILE A 19 6.31 12.65 -18.10
N THR A 20 6.88 11.96 -19.08
CA THR A 20 6.37 11.91 -20.45
C THR A 20 5.61 10.62 -20.65
N LEU A 21 4.38 10.72 -21.14
CA LEU A 21 3.44 9.64 -21.40
C LEU A 21 3.22 9.57 -22.90
N SER A 22 3.26 8.37 -23.49
CA SER A 22 3.14 8.23 -24.94
C SER A 22 2.37 6.99 -25.36
N VAL A 23 1.56 7.17 -26.41
CA VAL A 23 0.93 6.14 -27.23
C VAL A 23 1.15 6.51 -28.71
N PRO A 24 0.92 5.61 -29.68
CA PRO A 24 1.03 5.95 -31.09
C PRO A 24 0.17 7.17 -31.45
N GLY A 25 0.80 8.21 -31.98
CA GLY A 25 0.15 9.45 -32.41
C GLY A 25 -0.09 10.50 -31.32
N GLN A 26 0.19 10.21 -30.04
CA GLN A 26 -0.04 11.16 -28.94
C GLN A 26 1.01 11.06 -27.84
N THR A 27 1.51 12.21 -27.40
CA THR A 27 2.47 12.34 -26.30
C THR A 27 2.06 13.50 -25.38
N ILE A 28 2.13 13.28 -24.07
CA ILE A 28 1.84 14.28 -23.03
C ILE A 28 3.03 14.35 -22.09
N THR A 29 3.49 15.55 -21.74
CA THR A 29 4.57 15.74 -20.75
C THR A 29 4.05 16.52 -19.55
N LYS A 30 4.35 16.03 -18.34
CA LYS A 30 3.96 16.63 -17.06
C LYS A 30 5.17 17.02 -16.23
N SER A 31 5.09 18.18 -15.60
CA SER A 31 6.13 18.73 -14.71
C SER A 31 5.56 19.55 -13.56
N SER A 32 4.22 19.55 -13.40
CA SER A 32 3.56 20.30 -12.34
C SER A 32 3.90 19.72 -10.98
N LEU A 33 4.55 20.52 -10.15
CA LEU A 33 4.94 20.09 -8.81
C LEU A 33 3.72 19.98 -7.90
N ARG A 34 3.74 18.94 -7.05
CA ARG A 34 2.80 18.66 -5.97
C ARG A 34 1.33 18.70 -6.39
N THR A 35 1.04 18.41 -7.65
CA THR A 35 -0.32 18.42 -8.21
C THR A 35 -0.62 17.07 -8.81
N HIS A 36 -1.75 16.47 -8.43
CA HIS A 36 -2.26 15.30 -9.14
C HIS A 36 -2.80 15.76 -10.49
N THR A 37 -2.25 15.22 -11.58
CA THR A 37 -2.81 15.42 -12.91
C THR A 37 -3.61 14.19 -13.33
N HIS A 38 -4.67 14.40 -14.09
CA HIS A 38 -5.47 13.34 -14.66
C HIS A 38 -5.51 13.51 -16.17
N ASP A 39 -5.11 12.47 -16.87
CA ASP A 39 -5.00 12.47 -18.32
C ASP A 39 -5.55 11.18 -18.90
N HIS A 40 -5.71 11.21 -20.20
CA HIS A 40 -6.26 10.11 -20.96
C HIS A 40 -5.51 9.97 -22.28
N LEU A 41 -5.07 8.75 -22.56
CA LEU A 41 -4.45 8.35 -23.82
C LEU A 41 -5.21 7.16 -24.41
N GLU A 42 -5.21 7.06 -25.73
CA GLU A 42 -5.87 5.98 -26.47
C GLU A 42 -4.86 5.30 -27.39
N VAL A 43 -4.75 3.97 -27.26
CA VAL A 43 -4.10 3.15 -28.29
C VAL A 43 -5.14 2.92 -29.38
N ASP A 44 -5.19 3.84 -30.35
CA ASP A 44 -6.12 3.79 -31.49
C ASP A 44 -5.45 3.14 -32.71
N SER A 45 -6.13 2.14 -33.30
CA SER A 45 -5.70 1.52 -34.56
C SER A 45 -5.56 2.50 -35.73
N ALA A 46 -6.19 3.68 -35.66
CA ALA A 46 -5.98 4.80 -36.58
C ALA A 46 -4.52 5.24 -36.68
N ASN A 47 -3.80 5.16 -35.56
CA ASN A 47 -2.42 5.64 -35.42
C ASN A 47 -1.40 4.51 -35.58
N LEU A 48 -1.85 3.32 -35.99
CA LEU A 48 -1.00 2.15 -36.20
C LEU A 48 -0.79 1.87 -37.69
N PRO A 49 0.31 1.17 -38.07
CA PRO A 49 0.47 0.68 -39.43
C PRO A 49 -0.71 -0.19 -39.87
N ARG A 50 -0.99 -0.20 -41.17
CA ARG A 50 -2.12 -0.96 -41.74
C ARG A 50 -2.07 -2.43 -41.31
N PHE A 51 -3.21 -2.96 -40.84
CA PHE A 51 -3.36 -4.32 -40.32
C PHE A 51 -2.55 -4.63 -39.03
N LYS A 52 -2.12 -3.61 -38.28
CA LYS A 52 -1.62 -3.76 -36.91
C LYS A 52 -2.66 -3.26 -35.91
N PHE A 53 -2.80 -3.99 -34.81
CA PHE A 53 -3.71 -3.65 -33.71
C PHE A 53 -2.97 -3.45 -32.38
N THR A 54 -1.67 -3.76 -32.31
CA THR A 54 -0.88 -3.54 -31.10
C THR A 54 -0.18 -2.20 -31.16
N GLY A 55 -0.35 -1.39 -30.12
CA GLY A 55 0.38 -0.14 -29.92
C GLY A 55 0.96 -0.06 -28.52
N ARG A 56 2.08 0.63 -28.39
CA ARG A 56 2.81 0.75 -27.12
C ARG A 56 2.31 1.93 -26.29
N PHE A 57 1.85 1.67 -25.07
CA PHE A 57 1.83 2.69 -24.03
C PHE A 57 3.19 2.72 -23.33
N SER A 58 3.70 3.91 -23.04
CA SER A 58 4.92 4.09 -22.26
C SER A 58 4.87 5.32 -21.39
N PHE A 59 5.61 5.28 -20.28
CA PHE A 59 6.00 6.47 -19.55
C PHE A 59 7.51 6.53 -19.41
N THR A 60 8.05 7.74 -19.48
CA THR A 60 9.46 8.04 -19.30
C THR A 60 9.60 9.12 -18.24
N VAL A 61 10.45 8.88 -17.25
CA VAL A 61 10.82 9.87 -16.24
C VAL A 61 12.19 10.44 -16.60
N GLN A 62 12.26 11.75 -16.76
CA GLN A 62 13.51 12.46 -17.06
C GLN A 62 13.79 13.50 -15.98
N ARG A 63 15.07 13.74 -15.71
CA ARG A 63 15.51 14.85 -14.86
C ARG A 63 16.46 15.71 -15.66
N SER A 64 16.08 16.97 -15.88
CA SER A 64 16.69 17.83 -16.89
C SER A 64 16.67 17.12 -18.25
N ASP A 65 17.82 16.98 -18.91
CA ASP A 65 17.91 16.34 -20.23
C ASP A 65 18.25 14.83 -20.17
N ARG A 66 18.32 14.25 -18.96
CA ARG A 66 18.68 12.84 -18.77
C ARG A 66 17.45 11.99 -18.50
N GLU A 67 17.28 10.95 -19.31
CA GLU A 67 16.33 9.87 -19.03
C GLU A 67 16.81 9.05 -17.81
N LEU A 68 15.91 8.88 -16.84
CA LEU A 68 16.15 8.05 -15.66
C LEU A 68 15.60 6.63 -15.85
N THR A 69 14.38 6.52 -16.38
CA THR A 69 13.74 5.25 -16.67
C THR A 69 12.65 5.42 -17.74
N THR A 70 12.43 4.36 -18.52
CA THR A 70 11.26 4.18 -19.37
C THR A 70 10.60 2.86 -19.03
N GLN A 71 9.29 2.89 -18.84
CA GLN A 71 8.45 1.72 -18.58
C GLN A 71 7.35 1.67 -19.64
N TRP A 72 6.96 0.48 -20.07
CA TRP A 72 6.04 0.34 -21.20
C TRP A 72 5.25 -0.97 -21.18
N VAL A 73 4.14 -0.97 -21.90
CA VAL A 73 3.35 -2.17 -22.20
C VAL A 73 2.71 -2.03 -23.57
N ASP A 74 2.72 -3.11 -24.33
CA ASP A 74 2.06 -3.22 -25.62
C ASP A 74 0.60 -3.64 -25.41
N ILE A 75 -0.31 -2.89 -26.03
CA ILE A 75 -1.75 -3.01 -25.83
C ILE A 75 -2.40 -3.29 -27.18
N ASN A 76 -3.21 -4.32 -27.23
CA ASN A 76 -4.01 -4.66 -28.40
C ASN A 76 -5.26 -3.77 -28.45
N SER A 77 -5.34 -2.84 -29.40
CA SER A 77 -6.46 -1.88 -29.54
C SER A 77 -7.81 -2.51 -29.85
N LEU A 78 -7.84 -3.76 -30.34
CA LEU A 78 -9.07 -4.47 -30.63
C LEU A 78 -9.63 -5.21 -29.41
N THR A 79 -8.76 -5.87 -28.66
CA THR A 79 -9.16 -6.73 -27.53
C THR A 79 -8.97 -6.07 -26.17
N GLY A 80 -8.12 -5.04 -26.10
CA GLY A 80 -7.64 -4.45 -24.86
C GLY A 80 -6.65 -5.31 -24.08
N LYS A 81 -6.22 -6.45 -24.62
CA LYS A 81 -5.26 -7.32 -23.92
C LYS A 81 -3.87 -6.69 -23.88
N LEU A 82 -3.20 -6.90 -22.75
CA LEU A 82 -1.77 -6.63 -22.63
C LEU A 82 -0.99 -7.75 -23.33
N GLU A 83 0.05 -7.36 -24.07
CA GLU A 83 0.96 -8.29 -24.75
C GLU A 83 2.30 -8.31 -24.02
N ASP A 84 3.34 -7.69 -24.56
CA ASP A 84 4.67 -7.61 -23.92
C ASP A 84 4.83 -6.28 -23.14
N GLY A 85 5.78 -6.21 -22.22
CA GLY A 85 6.04 -4.97 -21.48
C GLY A 85 6.83 -5.13 -20.21
N THR A 86 7.30 -4.01 -19.67
CA THR A 86 7.90 -3.96 -18.33
C THR A 86 6.85 -3.81 -17.22
N ILE A 87 5.61 -3.43 -17.56
CA ILE A 87 4.50 -3.22 -16.60
C ILE A 87 3.27 -4.07 -16.90
N HIS A 88 3.46 -5.20 -17.59
CA HIS A 88 2.37 -6.09 -18.01
C HIS A 88 1.74 -6.91 -16.86
N VAL A 89 2.42 -6.99 -15.71
CA VAL A 89 1.92 -7.64 -14.49
C VAL A 89 2.21 -6.79 -13.26
N MET A 90 1.31 -6.82 -12.27
CA MET A 90 1.44 -6.07 -11.02
C MET A 90 2.78 -6.34 -10.30
N ASP A 91 3.22 -7.60 -10.27
CA ASP A 91 4.46 -8.01 -9.59
C ASP A 91 5.74 -7.40 -10.22
N ALA A 92 5.65 -6.92 -11.47
CA ALA A 92 6.74 -6.24 -12.17
C ALA A 92 6.80 -4.73 -11.91
N THR A 93 5.88 -4.18 -11.11
CA THR A 93 5.76 -2.72 -10.89
C THR A 93 6.46 -2.22 -9.62
N ALA A 94 7.49 -2.92 -9.15
CA ALA A 94 8.30 -2.47 -8.00
C ALA A 94 8.84 -1.04 -8.23
N SER A 95 8.78 -0.22 -7.17
CA SER A 95 9.23 1.17 -7.18
C SER A 95 10.74 1.24 -7.42
N LEU A 96 11.16 2.22 -8.20
CA LEU A 96 12.55 2.39 -8.61
C LEU A 96 13.25 3.43 -7.74
N LEU A 97 14.48 3.12 -7.33
CA LEU A 97 15.29 3.93 -6.45
C LEU A 97 16.54 4.39 -7.21
N LEU A 98 16.47 5.57 -7.84
CA LEU A 98 17.44 6.02 -8.85
C LEU A 98 17.86 7.47 -8.60
N ASP A 99 19.16 7.75 -8.59
CA ASP A 99 19.73 9.11 -8.50
C ASP A 99 19.15 9.97 -7.34
N GLY A 100 18.93 9.34 -6.18
CA GLY A 100 18.35 9.98 -4.99
C GLY A 100 16.85 10.28 -5.13
N LEU A 101 16.19 9.71 -6.12
CA LEU A 101 14.75 9.77 -6.34
C LEU A 101 14.09 8.42 -6.09
N VAL A 102 12.79 8.47 -5.85
CA VAL A 102 11.91 7.32 -5.73
C VAL A 102 10.80 7.49 -6.76
N ILE A 103 10.68 6.53 -7.67
CA ILE A 103 9.67 6.51 -8.73
C ILE A 103 8.72 5.36 -8.41
N CYS A 104 7.53 5.68 -7.93
CA CYS A 104 6.48 4.69 -7.68
C CYS A 104 5.47 4.69 -8.82
N TYR A 105 5.10 3.53 -9.32
CA TYR A 105 4.11 3.42 -10.39
C TYR A 105 3.37 2.10 -10.30
N GLY A 106 2.20 2.05 -10.93
CA GLY A 106 1.42 0.84 -11.08
C GLY A 106 0.57 0.90 -12.34
N PHE A 107 0.18 -0.29 -12.82
CA PHE A 107 -0.62 -0.44 -14.02
C PHE A 107 -1.75 -1.43 -13.77
N TYR A 108 -3.00 -0.99 -13.91
CA TYR A 108 -4.19 -1.82 -13.78
C TYR A 108 -4.65 -2.29 -15.14
N ASP A 109 -4.61 -3.61 -15.36
CA ASP A 109 -5.16 -4.26 -16.54
C ASP A 109 -6.70 -4.31 -16.51
N ALA A 110 -7.34 -3.28 -17.06
CA ALA A 110 -8.79 -3.26 -17.19
C ALA A 110 -9.30 -4.19 -18.28
N GLY A 111 -10.15 -5.13 -17.89
CA GLY A 111 -11.01 -5.89 -18.80
C GLY A 111 -12.15 -5.04 -19.40
N PRO A 112 -13.29 -5.65 -19.74
CA PRO A 112 -14.41 -4.97 -20.39
C PRO A 112 -15.22 -4.02 -19.48
N GLY A 113 -14.87 -3.89 -18.20
CA GLY A 113 -15.56 -3.04 -17.22
C GLY A 113 -16.78 -3.69 -16.57
N VAL A 114 -16.68 -4.97 -16.23
CA VAL A 114 -17.73 -5.74 -15.54
C VAL A 114 -17.79 -5.35 -14.06
N ALA A 115 -18.99 -5.44 -13.46
CA ALA A 115 -19.23 -5.15 -12.04
C ALA A 115 -18.84 -3.72 -11.60
N GLY A 116 -18.82 -2.76 -12.54
CA GLY A 116 -18.46 -1.37 -12.28
C GLY A 116 -16.95 -1.12 -12.27
N LEU A 117 -16.11 -2.14 -12.49
CA LEU A 117 -14.68 -1.96 -12.67
C LEU A 117 -14.39 -1.07 -13.89
N PRO A 118 -13.24 -0.37 -13.92
CA PRO A 118 -12.83 0.42 -15.07
C PRO A 118 -12.80 -0.42 -16.35
N LYS A 119 -13.25 0.17 -17.47
CA LYS A 119 -13.10 -0.38 -18.83
C LYS A 119 -11.82 0.08 -19.53
N GLN A 120 -11.17 1.10 -18.98
CA GLN A 120 -9.91 1.68 -19.44
C GLN A 120 -8.80 1.23 -18.49
N HIS A 121 -7.62 0.90 -19.02
CA HIS A 121 -6.48 0.61 -18.15
C HIS A 121 -6.18 1.84 -17.29
N LEU A 122 -5.60 1.62 -16.12
CA LEU A 122 -5.16 2.73 -15.27
C LEU A 122 -3.65 2.69 -15.11
N CYS A 123 -3.01 3.84 -15.16
CA CYS A 123 -1.61 3.99 -14.82
C CYS A 123 -1.46 5.11 -13.81
N TYR A 124 -0.65 4.91 -12.78
CA TYR A 124 -0.18 6.00 -11.94
C TYR A 124 1.33 6.06 -11.92
N VAL A 125 1.88 7.27 -11.86
CA VAL A 125 3.32 7.52 -11.73
C VAL A 125 3.53 8.65 -10.73
N THR A 126 4.28 8.37 -9.67
CA THR A 126 4.70 9.37 -8.69
C THR A 126 6.22 9.45 -8.64
N VAL A 127 6.76 10.67 -8.54
CA VAL A 127 8.21 10.91 -8.44
C VAL A 127 8.50 11.82 -7.25
N THR A 128 9.23 11.30 -6.28
CA THR A 128 9.70 12.06 -5.11
C THR A 128 11.20 11.95 -4.96
N THR A 129 11.79 12.77 -4.09
CA THR A 129 13.11 12.47 -3.55
C THR A 129 13.06 11.17 -2.75
N ASP A 130 14.22 10.60 -2.47
CA ASP A 130 14.37 9.63 -1.40
C ASP A 130 13.97 10.26 -0.06
N LEU A 131 13.04 9.60 0.63
CA LEU A 131 12.49 10.02 1.92
C LEU A 131 12.99 9.10 3.05
N GLY A 132 14.07 8.35 2.85
CA GLY A 132 14.73 7.56 3.89
C GLY A 132 15.15 8.36 5.14
N ASP A 133 15.46 9.65 5.00
CA ASP A 133 15.91 10.50 6.12
C ASP A 133 15.02 11.74 6.32
N TRP A 134 13.73 11.64 6.01
CA TRP A 134 12.87 12.82 5.98
C TRP A 134 12.70 13.45 7.37
N MET A 135 12.61 12.68 8.46
CA MET A 135 12.49 13.25 9.81
C MET A 135 13.80 13.88 10.26
N GLY A 136 14.94 13.28 9.95
CA GLY A 136 16.27 13.83 10.24
C GLY A 136 16.53 15.14 9.49
N THR A 137 16.10 15.21 8.23
CA THR A 137 16.25 16.39 7.37
C THR A 137 15.28 17.51 7.77
N LEU A 138 14.01 17.16 8.00
CA LEU A 138 12.96 18.13 8.27
C LEU A 138 12.95 18.62 9.72
N LEU A 139 13.26 17.74 10.65
CA LEU A 139 13.14 17.97 12.09
C LEU A 139 14.51 17.72 12.75
N PRO A 140 15.61 18.37 12.31
CA PRO A 140 16.94 18.03 12.76
C PRO A 140 17.07 18.23 14.28
N GLN A 141 17.88 17.40 14.94
CA GLN A 141 18.01 17.37 16.41
C GLN A 141 18.37 18.72 17.02
N SER A 142 19.14 19.55 16.30
CA SER A 142 19.54 20.89 16.72
C SER A 142 18.42 21.94 16.61
N SER A 143 17.34 21.66 15.86
CA SER A 143 16.26 22.64 15.64
C SER A 143 15.34 22.78 16.84
N PRO A 144 14.70 23.96 17.02
CA PRO A 144 13.61 24.13 17.98
C PRO A 144 12.43 23.19 17.74
N ILE A 145 12.17 22.82 16.48
CA ILE A 145 11.07 21.92 16.11
C ILE A 145 11.24 20.53 16.75
N SER A 146 12.48 20.05 16.94
CA SER A 146 12.73 18.76 17.63
C SER A 146 12.27 18.75 19.09
N GLN A 147 12.08 19.91 19.73
CA GLN A 147 11.57 20.00 21.11
C GLN A 147 10.05 19.87 21.18
N ARG A 148 9.35 19.84 20.03
CA ARG A 148 7.91 19.63 20.00
C ARG A 148 7.57 18.18 20.40
N PRO A 149 6.44 17.97 21.09
CA PRO A 149 5.93 16.64 21.41
C PRO A 149 5.78 15.73 20.18
N PHE A 150 6.16 14.47 20.30
CA PHE A 150 6.07 13.48 19.21
C PHE A 150 4.62 13.15 18.83
N ASN A 151 3.67 13.26 19.76
CA ASN A 151 2.24 13.07 19.44
C ASN A 151 1.70 14.09 18.42
N ARG A 152 2.44 15.15 18.09
CA ARG A 152 2.09 16.08 17.01
C ARG A 152 2.49 15.58 15.62
N MET A 153 3.20 14.46 15.52
CA MET A 153 3.64 13.92 14.24
C MET A 153 2.45 13.49 13.37
N VAL A 154 2.63 13.66 12.06
CA VAL A 154 1.79 13.04 11.04
C VAL A 154 2.66 12.01 10.31
N LEU A 155 2.32 10.73 10.45
CA LEU A 155 3.14 9.64 9.94
C LEU A 155 2.53 9.05 8.67
N PRO A 156 3.29 8.94 7.58
CA PRO A 156 2.89 8.09 6.47
C PRO A 156 2.99 6.61 6.84
N GLY A 157 2.02 5.81 6.44
CA GLY A 157 1.99 4.36 6.69
C GLY A 157 1.52 3.55 5.50
N ALA A 158 2.06 2.34 5.39
CA ALA A 158 1.62 1.34 4.42
C ALA A 158 0.54 0.44 5.04
N HIS A 159 -0.64 0.39 4.42
CA HIS A 159 -1.73 -0.49 4.85
C HIS A 159 -1.34 -1.96 4.66
N ASP A 160 -1.61 -2.79 5.66
CA ASP A 160 -1.33 -4.24 5.62
C ASP A 160 0.07 -4.58 5.08
N VAL A 161 1.10 -3.92 5.62
CA VAL A 161 2.50 -3.97 5.13
C VAL A 161 3.05 -5.38 4.87
N GLY A 162 2.55 -6.38 5.60
CA GLY A 162 2.98 -7.76 5.42
C GLY A 162 2.48 -8.43 4.15
N MET A 163 1.52 -7.84 3.42
CA MET A 163 1.01 -8.35 2.15
C MET A 163 1.68 -7.70 0.95
N ASN A 164 3.02 -7.70 0.97
CA ASN A 164 3.86 -7.08 -0.05
C ASN A 164 4.49 -8.07 -1.04
N THR A 165 4.16 -9.36 -0.91
CA THR A 165 4.64 -10.44 -1.78
C THR A 165 3.68 -11.61 -1.72
N MET A 166 3.61 -12.35 -2.83
CA MET A 166 2.86 -13.62 -2.92
C MET A 166 3.63 -14.82 -2.34
N SER A 167 4.92 -14.69 -2.02
CA SER A 167 5.80 -15.82 -1.69
C SER A 167 5.29 -16.73 -0.57
N THR A 168 4.91 -16.17 0.58
CA THR A 168 4.37 -16.94 1.71
C THR A 168 3.07 -17.65 1.33
N ALA A 169 2.15 -16.93 0.69
CA ALA A 169 0.86 -17.48 0.31
C ALA A 169 0.99 -18.56 -0.78
N LEU A 170 1.84 -18.38 -1.79
CA LEU A 170 2.10 -19.40 -2.80
C LEU A 170 2.71 -20.66 -2.19
N THR A 171 3.71 -20.50 -1.31
CA THR A 171 4.32 -21.64 -0.59
C THR A 171 3.28 -22.42 0.20
N LEU A 172 2.34 -21.71 0.82
CA LEU A 172 1.23 -22.32 1.53
C LEU A 172 0.27 -23.05 0.58
N LEU A 173 -0.14 -22.40 -0.52
CA LEU A 173 -1.07 -22.96 -1.50
C LEU A 173 -0.53 -24.18 -2.22
N GLU A 174 0.78 -24.23 -2.52
CA GLU A 174 1.43 -25.37 -3.18
C GLU A 174 1.34 -26.67 -2.37
N LYS A 175 1.31 -26.56 -1.04
CA LYS A 175 1.37 -27.69 -0.11
C LYS A 175 0.07 -27.91 0.67
N ALA A 176 -0.85 -26.94 0.65
CA ALA A 176 -2.16 -27.07 1.27
C ALA A 176 -3.09 -27.94 0.40
N GLY A 177 -3.86 -28.83 1.04
CA GLY A 177 -4.94 -29.54 0.36
C GLY A 177 -6.04 -28.58 -0.11
N SER A 178 -6.68 -28.88 -1.25
CA SER A 178 -7.77 -28.09 -1.84
C SER A 178 -8.91 -27.75 -0.88
N GLY A 179 -9.22 -28.64 0.08
CA GLY A 179 -10.21 -28.39 1.13
C GLY A 179 -9.82 -27.28 2.11
N ALA A 180 -8.54 -27.21 2.49
CA ALA A 180 -8.02 -26.15 3.36
C ALA A 180 -8.00 -24.79 2.64
N ILE A 181 -7.68 -24.81 1.33
CA ILE A 181 -7.73 -23.63 0.46
C ILE A 181 -9.18 -23.10 0.37
N LYS A 182 -10.16 -23.97 0.11
CA LYS A 182 -11.58 -23.59 0.04
C LYS A 182 -12.09 -22.96 1.33
N GLU A 183 -11.73 -23.51 2.48
CA GLU A 183 -12.19 -22.98 3.77
C GLU A 183 -11.58 -21.61 4.07
N VAL A 184 -10.28 -21.43 3.80
CA VAL A 184 -9.60 -20.17 4.09
C VAL A 184 -10.04 -19.09 3.11
N LEU A 185 -10.05 -19.36 1.81
CA LEU A 185 -10.56 -18.42 0.82
C LEU A 185 -12.07 -18.16 1.01
N GLY A 186 -12.81 -19.15 1.50
CA GLY A 186 -14.22 -19.02 1.81
C GLY A 186 -14.53 -18.05 2.95
N ARG A 187 -13.65 -18.00 3.96
CA ARG A 187 -13.79 -17.05 5.08
C ARG A 187 -13.43 -15.61 4.68
N GLU A 188 -12.46 -15.44 3.79
CA GLU A 188 -12.12 -14.12 3.22
C GLU A 188 -13.20 -13.62 2.25
N LEU A 189 -14.00 -14.55 1.68
CA LEU A 189 -15.02 -14.25 0.69
C LEU A 189 -16.40 -14.83 1.07
N PRO A 190 -16.99 -14.42 2.22
CA PRO A 190 -18.23 -15.02 2.69
C PRO A 190 -19.37 -14.87 1.67
N HIS A 191 -19.33 -13.85 0.81
CA HIS A 191 -20.32 -13.60 -0.25
C HIS A 191 -19.94 -14.17 -1.63
N ALA A 192 -18.67 -14.47 -1.91
CA ALA A 192 -18.26 -15.11 -3.18
C ALA A 192 -18.28 -16.66 -3.12
N LEU A 193 -18.41 -17.20 -1.91
CA LEU A 193 -18.49 -18.62 -1.61
C LEU A 193 -19.52 -19.39 -2.47
N ASP A 194 -20.70 -18.86 -2.75
CA ASP A 194 -21.72 -19.57 -3.55
C ASP A 194 -21.25 -19.92 -4.97
N THR A 195 -20.34 -19.11 -5.52
CA THR A 195 -19.78 -19.29 -6.87
C THR A 195 -18.54 -20.19 -6.81
N ILE A 196 -17.66 -19.98 -5.82
CA ILE A 196 -16.45 -20.78 -5.62
C ILE A 196 -16.79 -22.22 -5.18
N ASN A 197 -17.85 -22.41 -4.38
CA ASN A 197 -18.32 -23.73 -3.95
C ASN A 197 -18.86 -24.58 -5.10
N LYS A 198 -19.23 -23.98 -6.24
CA LYS A 198 -19.65 -24.70 -7.45
C LYS A 198 -18.47 -25.21 -8.28
N LEU A 199 -17.25 -24.77 -7.98
CA LEU A 199 -16.04 -25.22 -8.66
C LEU A 199 -15.54 -26.54 -8.06
N SER A 200 -15.05 -27.43 -8.93
CA SER A 200 -14.34 -28.63 -8.50
C SER A 200 -13.11 -28.27 -7.66
N ASP A 201 -12.70 -29.15 -6.75
CA ASP A 201 -11.52 -28.95 -5.90
C ASP A 201 -10.24 -28.69 -6.72
N SER A 202 -10.10 -29.35 -7.87
CA SER A 202 -9.01 -29.16 -8.82
C SER A 202 -9.04 -27.77 -9.49
N ALA A 203 -10.24 -27.24 -9.77
CA ALA A 203 -10.39 -25.89 -10.32
C ALA A 203 -10.06 -24.81 -9.28
N VAL A 204 -10.45 -25.00 -8.02
CA VAL A 204 -10.12 -24.05 -6.94
C VAL A 204 -8.62 -23.99 -6.68
N GLY A 205 -7.93 -25.13 -6.66
CA GLY A 205 -6.47 -25.15 -6.50
C GLY A 205 -5.73 -24.35 -7.57
N LYS A 206 -6.24 -24.35 -8.81
CA LYS A 206 -5.62 -23.62 -9.93
C LYS A 206 -5.81 -22.10 -9.87
N ILE A 207 -6.96 -21.63 -9.38
CA ILE A 207 -7.28 -20.19 -9.32
C ILE A 207 -6.91 -19.55 -7.98
N ALA A 208 -6.55 -20.35 -6.96
CA ALA A 208 -6.24 -19.84 -5.63
C ALA A 208 -5.11 -18.80 -5.59
N PRO A 209 -3.99 -18.95 -6.33
CA PRO A 209 -2.98 -17.90 -6.44
C PRO A 209 -3.55 -16.56 -6.94
N ASP A 210 -4.46 -16.61 -7.90
CA ASP A 210 -5.05 -15.42 -8.50
C ASP A 210 -6.07 -14.76 -7.57
N ILE A 211 -6.83 -15.56 -6.83
CA ILE A 211 -7.71 -15.09 -5.75
C ILE A 211 -6.87 -14.35 -4.70
N VAL A 212 -5.78 -14.95 -4.23
CA VAL A 212 -4.92 -14.30 -3.22
C VAL A 212 -4.30 -13.02 -3.76
N ARG A 213 -3.79 -13.03 -5.00
CA ARG A 213 -3.22 -11.84 -5.64
C ARG A 213 -4.24 -10.71 -5.75
N ALA A 214 -5.47 -11.03 -6.16
CA ALA A 214 -6.53 -10.04 -6.34
C ALA A 214 -7.01 -9.45 -5.01
N LEU A 215 -7.02 -10.25 -3.94
CA LEU A 215 -7.75 -9.88 -2.72
C LEU A 215 -6.87 -9.47 -1.54
N ALA A 216 -5.67 -10.04 -1.44
CA ALA A 216 -4.88 -9.95 -0.23
C ALA A 216 -3.62 -9.10 -0.42
N VAL A 217 -3.09 -8.98 -1.65
CA VAL A 217 -1.90 -8.15 -1.91
C VAL A 217 -2.27 -6.67 -1.88
N THR A 218 -1.80 -5.99 -0.85
CA THR A 218 -2.04 -4.55 -0.61
C THR A 218 -0.81 -3.70 -0.91
N GLN A 219 0.37 -4.32 -1.00
CA GLN A 219 1.62 -3.65 -1.30
C GLN A 219 2.36 -4.39 -2.42
N LYS A 220 3.11 -3.65 -3.24
CA LYS A 220 3.97 -4.20 -4.31
C LYS A 220 5.46 -4.03 -4.02
N ASP A 221 5.78 -3.25 -2.98
CA ASP A 221 7.12 -2.79 -2.68
C ASP A 221 7.71 -3.55 -1.49
N SER A 222 9.01 -3.82 -1.57
CA SER A 222 9.75 -4.35 -0.42
C SER A 222 9.69 -3.38 0.76
N LEU A 223 9.85 -3.89 1.98
CA LEU A 223 9.87 -3.02 3.17
C LEU A 223 10.98 -1.97 3.12
N ASP A 224 12.15 -2.31 2.56
CA ASP A 224 13.24 -1.36 2.32
C ASP A 224 12.81 -0.22 1.38
N ALA A 225 12.08 -0.55 0.31
CA ALA A 225 11.53 0.46 -0.59
C ALA A 225 10.45 1.31 0.09
N LEU A 226 9.52 0.72 0.85
CA LEU A 226 8.50 1.46 1.61
C LEU A 226 9.10 2.46 2.60
N LEU A 227 10.19 2.09 3.26
CA LEU A 227 10.94 2.97 4.16
C LEU A 227 11.59 4.15 3.41
N ARG A 228 12.14 3.91 2.21
CA ARG A 228 12.71 4.95 1.32
C ARG A 228 11.65 5.81 0.64
N ILE A 229 10.45 5.27 0.39
CA ILE A 229 9.27 6.05 -0.02
C ILE A 229 8.82 6.97 1.13
N GLY A 230 9.08 6.58 2.38
CA GLY A 230 8.95 7.46 3.54
C GLY A 230 8.09 6.91 4.68
N ALA A 231 7.60 5.67 4.60
CA ALA A 231 6.73 5.08 5.62
C ALA A 231 7.40 5.02 7.01
N ARG A 232 6.68 5.45 8.05
CA ARG A 232 7.14 5.47 9.45
C ARG A 232 6.12 4.95 10.45
N TYR A 233 4.93 4.56 9.98
CA TYR A 233 3.93 3.86 10.75
C TYR A 233 3.59 2.53 10.08
N PHE A 234 3.51 1.47 10.88
CA PHE A 234 3.13 0.15 10.42
C PHE A 234 2.15 -0.51 11.38
N GLU A 235 1.04 -1.00 10.85
CA GLU A 235 0.21 -1.98 11.56
C GLU A 235 0.69 -3.39 11.20
N PHE A 236 0.88 -4.22 12.21
CA PHE A 236 1.27 -5.61 12.00
C PHE A 236 0.35 -6.54 12.78
N ARG A 237 -0.10 -7.63 12.14
CA ARG A 237 -1.04 -8.59 12.72
C ARG A 237 -0.38 -9.96 12.87
N PRO A 238 0.53 -10.16 13.84
CA PRO A 238 1.32 -11.39 13.92
C PRO A 238 0.46 -12.54 14.44
N ALA A 239 0.35 -13.62 13.68
CA ALA A 239 -0.22 -14.88 14.13
C ALA A 239 0.39 -16.05 13.37
N LYS A 240 0.27 -17.26 13.92
CA LYS A 240 0.57 -18.50 13.21
C LYS A 240 -0.45 -18.72 12.10
N CYS A 241 -0.04 -19.47 11.08
CA CYS A 241 -0.92 -19.89 10.00
C CYS A 241 -2.14 -20.66 10.53
N HIS A 242 -3.22 -20.63 9.76
CA HIS A 242 -4.45 -21.35 10.09
C HIS A 242 -4.16 -22.85 10.29
N ARG A 243 -4.62 -23.44 11.41
CA ARG A 243 -4.27 -24.82 11.79
C ARG A 243 -4.53 -25.87 10.69
N ARG A 244 -5.61 -25.71 9.92
CA ARG A 244 -5.93 -26.63 8.81
C ARG A 244 -4.99 -26.50 7.61
N MET A 245 -4.33 -25.36 7.43
CA MET A 245 -3.30 -25.20 6.41
C MET A 245 -1.95 -25.78 6.84
N MET A 246 -1.75 -25.99 8.15
CA MET A 246 -0.55 -26.63 8.69
C MET A 246 -0.61 -28.17 8.63
N GLY A 247 -1.79 -28.76 8.53
CA GLY A 247 -1.97 -30.23 8.48
C GLY A 247 -1.46 -30.97 9.74
N ASP A 248 -1.51 -32.30 9.71
CA ASP A 248 -1.10 -33.17 10.84
C ASP A 248 0.41 -33.52 10.85
N GLY A 249 1.18 -33.08 9.84
CA GLY A 249 2.57 -33.50 9.59
C GLY A 249 3.63 -32.40 9.64
N GLY A 250 3.30 -31.21 10.14
CA GLY A 250 4.16 -30.02 10.05
C GLY A 250 3.92 -29.29 8.72
N GLY A 251 3.48 -28.04 8.82
CA GLY A 251 2.95 -27.28 7.68
C GLY A 251 3.94 -26.95 6.57
N ALA A 252 3.40 -26.40 5.49
CA ALA A 252 4.13 -25.89 4.34
C ALA A 252 5.19 -24.83 4.68
N LEU A 253 4.92 -24.10 5.75
CA LEU A 253 5.66 -22.97 6.28
C LEU A 253 6.21 -23.34 7.66
N GLU A 254 7.27 -22.63 8.05
CA GLU A 254 7.79 -22.66 9.42
C GLU A 254 6.68 -22.34 10.43
N ASP A 255 6.69 -23.01 11.59
CA ASP A 255 5.73 -22.75 12.67
C ASP A 255 6.10 -21.48 13.45
N THR A 256 6.01 -20.34 12.77
CA THR A 256 6.38 -19.01 13.26
C THR A 256 5.24 -18.00 13.08
N TRP A 257 5.49 -16.74 13.45
CA TRP A 257 4.52 -15.66 13.39
C TRP A 257 4.59 -14.95 12.04
N PHE A 258 3.48 -14.94 11.31
CA PHE A 258 3.31 -14.22 10.05
C PHE A 258 2.33 -13.07 10.22
N PHE A 259 2.46 -12.05 9.38
CA PHE A 259 1.37 -11.11 9.16
C PHE A 259 0.13 -11.88 8.68
N GLN A 260 -1.04 -11.51 9.19
CA GLN A 260 -2.31 -12.10 8.78
C GLN A 260 -3.21 -11.04 8.14
N HIS A 261 -3.55 -11.27 6.87
CA HIS A 261 -4.68 -10.62 6.21
C HIS A 261 -5.84 -11.62 6.22
N GLY A 262 -6.70 -11.52 7.23
CA GLY A 262 -7.62 -12.59 7.57
C GLY A 262 -6.87 -13.88 7.90
N ALA A 263 -7.14 -14.97 7.19
CA ALA A 263 -6.42 -16.24 7.29
C ALA A 263 -5.27 -16.39 6.28
N ILE A 264 -5.02 -15.41 5.41
CA ILE A 264 -3.95 -15.45 4.41
C ILE A 264 -2.66 -14.90 5.04
N PRO A 265 -1.59 -15.72 5.16
CA PRO A 265 -0.34 -15.26 5.75
C PRO A 265 0.52 -14.50 4.74
N GLY A 266 1.14 -13.43 5.23
CA GLY A 266 2.10 -12.59 4.51
C GLY A 266 3.54 -12.72 5.05
N MET A 267 4.24 -11.60 5.18
CA MET A 267 5.61 -11.52 5.70
C MET A 267 5.73 -12.08 7.12
N ALA A 268 6.85 -12.75 7.43
CA ALA A 268 7.17 -13.18 8.79
C ALA A 268 7.45 -11.99 9.72
N TYR A 269 6.97 -12.04 10.96
CA TYR A 269 7.12 -10.97 11.95
C TYR A 269 8.58 -10.65 12.27
N LYS A 270 9.42 -11.70 12.38
CA LYS A 270 10.86 -11.53 12.60
C LYS A 270 11.53 -10.78 11.44
N ALA A 271 11.25 -11.19 10.20
CA ALA A 271 11.78 -10.53 9.01
C ALA A 271 11.34 -9.06 8.92
N PHE A 272 10.08 -8.77 9.26
CA PHE A 272 9.58 -7.40 9.38
C PHE A 272 10.38 -6.58 10.40
N LEU A 273 10.55 -7.11 11.62
CA LEU A 273 11.31 -6.42 12.68
C LEU A 273 12.78 -6.23 12.32
N GLU A 274 13.44 -7.22 11.72
CA GLU A 274 14.85 -7.13 11.30
C GLU A 274 15.07 -5.94 10.36
N LYS A 275 14.16 -5.73 9.41
CA LYS A 275 14.21 -4.60 8.48
C LYS A 275 13.92 -3.27 9.16
N VAL A 276 12.87 -3.19 9.97
CA VAL A 276 12.52 -1.96 10.71
C VAL A 276 13.64 -1.54 11.66
N VAL A 277 14.14 -2.48 12.47
CA VAL A 277 15.21 -2.24 13.45
C VAL A 277 16.52 -1.91 12.74
N GLY A 278 16.86 -2.62 11.66
CA GLY A 278 18.02 -2.32 10.84
C GLY A 278 17.99 -0.88 10.34
N PHE A 279 16.85 -0.47 9.76
CA PHE A 279 16.66 0.89 9.27
C PHE A 279 16.82 1.94 10.36
N VAL A 280 16.13 1.83 11.50
CA VAL A 280 16.30 2.84 12.56
C VAL A 280 17.69 2.79 13.20
N ASP A 281 18.42 1.68 13.16
CA ASP A 281 19.81 1.65 13.65
C ASP A 281 20.79 2.40 12.74
N GLU A 282 20.49 2.45 11.43
CA GLU A 282 21.27 3.14 10.39
C GLU A 282 20.85 4.62 10.22
N HIS A 283 19.59 4.95 10.46
CA HIS A 283 19.02 6.27 10.25
C HIS A 283 18.75 7.00 11.59
N GLU A 284 19.77 7.72 12.10
CA GLU A 284 19.76 8.30 13.46
C GLU A 284 18.64 9.34 13.71
N GLY A 285 18.17 10.00 12.66
CA GLY A 285 17.07 10.97 12.73
C GLY A 285 15.67 10.37 12.70
N GLU A 286 15.51 9.10 12.35
CA GLU A 286 14.19 8.52 12.09
C GLU A 286 13.61 7.85 13.34
N ILE A 287 12.28 7.91 13.47
CA ILE A 287 11.51 7.22 14.49
C ILE A 287 10.40 6.45 13.79
N ILE A 288 10.25 5.15 14.10
CA ILE A 288 9.20 4.30 13.54
C ILE A 288 8.23 3.89 14.64
N VAL A 289 6.94 3.95 14.33
CA VAL A 289 5.85 3.43 15.16
C VAL A 289 5.35 2.12 14.55
N VAL A 290 5.37 1.04 15.34
CA VAL A 290 4.79 -0.25 14.98
C VAL A 290 3.65 -0.54 15.95
N GLN A 291 2.45 -0.73 15.43
CA GLN A 291 1.30 -1.15 16.21
C GLN A 291 0.91 -2.60 15.91
N LEU A 292 0.99 -3.43 16.94
CA LEU A 292 0.53 -4.81 16.90
C LEU A 292 -0.96 -4.88 17.21
N ARG A 293 -1.73 -5.50 16.31
CA ARG A 293 -3.19 -5.66 16.42
C ARG A 293 -3.65 -7.01 15.88
N TRP A 294 -4.90 -7.37 16.12
CA TRP A 294 -5.48 -8.65 15.67
C TRP A 294 -6.93 -8.53 15.17
N ASP A 295 -7.36 -7.33 14.80
CA ASP A 295 -8.63 -7.16 14.11
C ASP A 295 -8.60 -7.91 12.79
N GLY A 296 -9.70 -8.58 12.43
CA GLY A 296 -9.77 -9.44 11.24
C GLY A 296 -9.04 -10.78 11.35
N VAL A 297 -8.14 -11.00 12.32
CA VAL A 297 -7.40 -12.28 12.46
C VAL A 297 -8.30 -13.38 13.04
N PRO A 298 -8.56 -14.48 12.30
CA PRO A 298 -9.39 -15.59 12.75
C PRO A 298 -8.87 -16.25 14.03
N LYS A 299 -9.77 -16.81 14.84
CA LYS A 299 -9.41 -17.47 16.11
C LYS A 299 -8.55 -18.72 15.91
N GLU A 300 -8.67 -19.33 14.74
CA GLU A 300 -7.95 -20.52 14.30
C GLU A 300 -6.51 -20.23 13.88
N CYS A 301 -6.14 -18.96 13.73
CA CYS A 301 -4.77 -18.49 13.59
C CYS A 301 -4.22 -18.15 14.99
N PRO A 302 -3.39 -19.01 15.60
CA PRO A 302 -2.93 -18.80 16.97
C PRO A 302 -2.17 -17.49 17.12
N ARG A 303 -2.57 -16.66 18.08
CA ARG A 303 -1.93 -15.37 18.38
C ARG A 303 -0.75 -15.58 19.33
N PRO A 304 0.34 -14.81 19.18
CA PRO A 304 1.46 -14.87 20.09
C PRO A 304 1.08 -14.30 21.46
N SER A 305 1.69 -14.83 22.52
CA SER A 305 1.68 -14.20 23.83
C SER A 305 2.56 -12.94 23.85
N GLY A 306 2.45 -12.13 24.91
CA GLY A 306 3.37 -11.00 25.09
C GLY A 306 4.83 -11.43 25.21
N GLU A 307 5.09 -12.60 25.80
CA GLU A 307 6.43 -13.17 25.92
C GLU A 307 6.99 -13.60 24.55
N ASP A 308 6.17 -14.23 23.71
CA ASP A 308 6.56 -14.63 22.35
C ASP A 308 7.02 -13.41 21.52
N LEU A 309 6.23 -12.33 21.55
CA LEU A 309 6.55 -11.08 20.86
C LEU A 309 7.85 -10.46 21.38
N GLN A 310 8.03 -10.42 22.71
CA GLN A 310 9.22 -9.86 23.34
C GLN A 310 10.48 -10.69 23.05
N ASN A 311 10.36 -12.01 22.94
CA ASN A 311 11.49 -12.87 22.62
C ASN A 311 12.00 -12.63 21.20
N VAL A 312 11.10 -12.51 20.21
CA VAL A 312 11.48 -12.15 18.83
C VAL A 312 12.13 -10.77 18.82
N LEU A 313 11.53 -9.78 19.50
CA LEU A 313 12.08 -8.43 19.54
C LEU A 313 13.48 -8.39 20.18
N LYS A 314 13.69 -9.04 21.33
CA LYS A 314 15.00 -9.11 21.99
C LYS A 314 16.06 -9.74 21.10
N GLU A 315 15.70 -10.77 20.34
CA GLU A 315 16.61 -11.40 19.39
C GLU A 315 17.06 -10.39 18.32
N VAL A 316 16.11 -9.70 17.69
CA VAL A 316 16.37 -8.72 16.63
C VAL A 316 17.16 -7.50 17.14
N MET A 317 16.90 -7.08 18.38
CA MET A 317 17.56 -5.92 18.99
C MET A 317 18.99 -6.20 19.46
N LYS A 318 19.45 -7.46 19.44
CA LYS A 318 20.78 -7.83 19.95
C LYS A 318 21.90 -7.09 19.20
N GLY A 319 22.69 -6.31 19.94
CA GLY A 319 23.82 -5.55 19.39
C GLY A 319 23.42 -4.24 18.68
N LYS A 320 22.15 -3.83 18.76
CA LYS A 320 21.64 -2.59 18.18
C LYS A 320 21.82 -1.41 19.14
N ARG A 321 21.94 -0.20 18.59
CA ARG A 321 22.07 1.05 19.38
C ARG A 321 20.71 1.69 19.66
N VAL A 322 19.64 1.10 19.17
CA VAL A 322 18.26 1.57 19.27
C VAL A 322 17.67 1.04 20.58
N GLU A 323 16.85 1.86 21.24
CA GLU A 323 16.00 1.47 22.35
C GLU A 323 14.53 1.43 21.92
N VAL A 324 13.73 0.64 22.63
CA VAL A 324 12.30 0.50 22.35
C VAL A 324 11.51 1.46 23.23
N GLY A 325 10.75 2.35 22.60
CA GLY A 325 9.75 3.20 23.22
C GLY A 325 8.37 2.54 23.30
N ASN A 326 7.50 3.11 24.12
CA ASN A 326 6.12 2.64 24.31
C ASN A 326 5.10 3.78 24.09
N LEU A 327 3.83 3.53 24.43
CA LEU A 327 2.76 4.52 24.30
C LEU A 327 3.00 5.80 25.12
N ASP A 328 3.52 5.68 26.34
CA ASP A 328 3.78 6.85 27.20
C ASP A 328 4.88 7.72 26.59
N ASP A 329 5.94 7.08 26.07
CA ASP A 329 7.01 7.76 25.35
C ASP A 329 6.44 8.51 24.12
N MET A 330 5.60 7.85 23.30
CA MET A 330 4.97 8.47 22.12
C MET A 330 4.11 9.69 22.47
N MET A 331 3.37 9.61 23.57
CA MET A 331 2.39 10.63 23.95
C MET A 331 2.99 11.81 24.69
N ARG A 332 4.08 11.61 25.43
CA ARG A 332 4.59 12.62 26.38
C ARG A 332 5.94 13.21 26.01
N LYS A 333 6.77 12.49 25.25
CA LYS A 333 8.11 12.96 24.91
C LYS A 333 8.13 13.81 23.67
N SER A 334 9.08 14.73 23.65
CA SER A 334 9.51 15.41 22.43
C SER A 334 10.30 14.48 21.52
N ILE A 335 10.40 14.86 20.25
CA ILE A 335 11.24 14.16 19.27
C ILE A 335 12.70 14.11 19.74
N ARG A 336 13.18 15.21 20.32
CA ARG A 336 14.54 15.34 20.85
C ARG A 336 14.80 14.31 21.94
N GLU A 337 13.93 14.24 22.94
CA GLU A 337 14.06 13.29 24.06
C GLU A 337 14.04 11.84 23.57
N LEU A 338 13.14 11.50 22.63
CA LEU A 338 13.10 10.15 22.05
C LEU A 338 14.43 9.79 21.37
N ARG A 339 15.03 10.72 20.61
CA ARG A 339 16.32 10.48 19.94
C ARG A 339 17.50 10.47 20.91
N ASP A 340 17.54 11.35 21.91
CA ASP A 340 18.60 11.39 22.93
C ASP A 340 18.61 10.12 23.77
N GLU A 341 17.43 9.60 24.12
CA GLU A 341 17.26 8.30 24.78
C GLU A 341 17.35 7.11 23.82
N LYS A 342 17.57 7.36 22.52
CA LYS A 342 17.64 6.37 21.44
C LYS A 342 16.37 5.53 21.25
N LYS A 343 15.24 5.94 21.84
CA LYS A 343 13.90 5.35 21.72
C LYS A 343 13.28 5.64 20.36
N ARG A 344 13.82 5.03 19.31
CA ARG A 344 13.50 5.31 17.91
C ARG A 344 12.65 4.23 17.25
N LEU A 345 12.43 3.12 17.95
CA LEU A 345 11.37 2.17 17.64
C LEU A 345 10.30 2.24 18.73
N ILE A 346 9.11 2.75 18.40
CA ILE A 346 7.95 2.78 19.30
C ILE A 346 7.10 1.55 19.02
N MET A 347 7.02 0.64 19.99
CA MET A 347 6.20 -0.57 19.90
C MET A 347 4.91 -0.39 20.68
N LEU A 348 3.78 -0.55 19.99
CA LEU A 348 2.44 -0.43 20.53
C LEU A 348 1.69 -1.76 20.38
N GLN A 349 0.77 -2.04 21.29
CA GLN A 349 -0.08 -3.22 21.22
C GLN A 349 -1.52 -2.86 21.58
N ASN A 350 -2.46 -3.13 20.67
CA ASN A 350 -3.90 -2.89 20.86
C ASN A 350 -4.24 -1.49 21.40
N VAL A 351 -3.49 -0.47 20.98
CA VAL A 351 -3.76 0.91 21.38
C VAL A 351 -5.08 1.38 20.77
N ASN A 352 -5.86 2.12 21.56
CA ASN A 352 -7.09 2.72 21.09
C ASN A 352 -6.79 3.67 19.91
N GLN A 353 -7.55 3.55 18.83
CA GLN A 353 -7.42 4.40 17.65
C GLN A 353 -8.79 4.74 17.11
N VAL A 354 -8.86 5.85 16.38
CA VAL A 354 -10.03 6.26 15.61
C VAL A 354 -9.67 6.31 14.14
N SER A 355 -10.63 6.03 13.26
CA SER A 355 -10.40 6.04 11.83
C SER A 355 -11.63 6.50 11.05
N ASN A 356 -11.42 7.05 9.86
CA ASN A 356 -12.47 7.25 8.86
C ASN A 356 -12.91 5.95 8.17
N TYR A 357 -12.26 4.82 8.44
CA TYR A 357 -12.61 3.52 7.87
C TYR A 357 -14.01 3.07 8.29
N ASP A 358 -14.79 2.62 7.31
CA ASP A 358 -16.12 2.05 7.47
C ASP A 358 -16.31 1.02 6.35
N ASP A 359 -16.67 -0.22 6.69
CA ASP A 359 -16.72 -1.32 5.69
C ASP A 359 -17.60 -0.97 4.48
N ALA A 360 -18.73 -0.30 4.70
CA ALA A 360 -19.64 0.09 3.64
C ALA A 360 -19.10 1.28 2.83
N ALA A 361 -18.48 2.26 3.49
CA ALA A 361 -17.90 3.41 2.80
C ALA A 361 -16.63 3.06 2.01
N ASN A 362 -15.80 2.17 2.53
CA ASN A 362 -14.55 1.74 1.89
C ASN A 362 -14.78 0.69 0.79
N ALA A 363 -15.91 -0.03 0.79
CA ALA A 363 -16.35 -0.89 -0.31
C ALA A 363 -16.82 -0.06 -1.53
N THR A 364 -15.89 0.65 -2.17
CA THR A 364 -16.16 1.57 -3.29
C THR A 364 -15.15 1.39 -4.42
N LEU A 365 -15.56 1.78 -5.64
CA LEU A 365 -14.70 1.85 -6.82
C LEU A 365 -14.34 3.29 -7.22
N ASN A 366 -14.93 4.29 -6.55
CA ASN A 366 -14.81 5.70 -6.94
C ASN A 366 -14.35 6.63 -5.80
N GLY A 367 -14.34 6.16 -4.55
CA GLY A 367 -13.87 6.92 -3.39
C GLY A 367 -14.85 7.98 -2.84
N ASP A 368 -16.03 8.19 -3.42
CA ASP A 368 -16.93 9.28 -3.01
C ASP A 368 -17.45 9.11 -1.57
N SER A 369 -17.79 7.88 -1.20
CA SER A 369 -18.19 7.51 0.16
C SER A 369 -17.07 7.74 1.19
N MET A 370 -15.82 7.47 0.83
CA MET A 370 -14.66 7.72 1.68
C MET A 370 -14.40 9.22 1.86
N VAL A 371 -14.55 10.01 0.79
CA VAL A 371 -14.50 11.48 0.85
C VAL A 371 -15.56 12.03 1.80
N ASN A 372 -16.78 11.49 1.77
CA ASN A 372 -17.84 11.91 2.69
C ASN A 372 -17.49 11.58 4.14
N LYS A 373 -17.00 10.37 4.43
CA LYS A 373 -16.53 10.00 5.78
C LYS A 373 -15.43 10.90 6.31
N LEU A 374 -14.46 11.27 5.46
CA LEU A 374 -13.40 12.22 5.85
C LEU A 374 -13.95 13.61 6.17
N LYS A 375 -14.90 14.11 5.37
CA LYS A 375 -15.57 15.39 5.64
C LYS A 375 -16.38 15.34 6.94
N ASP A 376 -17.11 14.26 7.17
CA ASP A 376 -17.88 14.07 8.40
C ASP A 376 -16.98 14.03 9.64
N MET A 377 -15.85 13.33 9.53
CA MET A 377 -14.81 13.29 10.55
C MET A 377 -14.17 14.66 10.78
N ALA A 378 -13.93 15.44 9.72
CA ALA A 378 -13.36 16.79 9.83
C ALA A 378 -14.35 17.79 10.44
N MET A 379 -15.66 17.64 10.20
CA MET A 379 -16.69 18.47 10.86
C MET A 379 -16.80 18.19 12.35
N ASN A 380 -16.52 16.96 12.78
CA ASN A 380 -16.49 16.57 14.19
C ASN A 380 -15.21 15.80 14.51
N PRO A 381 -14.06 16.49 14.59
CA PRO A 381 -12.79 15.82 14.82
C PRO A 381 -12.86 15.00 16.10
N PRO A 382 -12.37 13.74 16.07
CA PRO A 382 -12.37 12.87 17.25
C PRO A 382 -11.56 13.50 18.38
N LYS A 383 -11.63 12.99 19.61
CA LYS A 383 -10.81 13.51 20.73
C LYS A 383 -10.39 12.39 21.65
N GLY A 384 -9.23 12.52 22.28
CA GLY A 384 -8.75 11.58 23.31
C GLY A 384 -8.27 10.23 22.75
N HIS A 385 -7.99 10.13 21.46
CA HIS A 385 -7.39 8.94 20.85
C HIS A 385 -5.88 9.15 20.68
N PRO A 386 -5.02 8.21 21.13
CA PRO A 386 -3.59 8.29 20.89
C PRO A 386 -3.21 8.29 19.39
N ILE A 387 -4.05 7.67 18.56
CA ILE A 387 -3.84 7.52 17.13
C ILE A 387 -5.12 7.83 16.36
N THR A 388 -4.99 8.67 15.34
CA THR A 388 -6.02 8.95 14.33
C THR A 388 -5.54 8.43 12.98
N LEU A 389 -6.26 7.45 12.41
CA LEU A 389 -5.95 6.85 11.12
C LEU A 389 -6.81 7.42 10.00
N LEU A 390 -6.16 8.11 9.07
CA LEU A 390 -6.74 8.61 7.82
C LEU A 390 -6.44 7.59 6.72
N GLN A 391 -7.35 6.64 6.55
CA GLN A 391 -7.27 5.56 5.57
C GLN A 391 -7.71 6.05 4.19
N CYS A 392 -6.78 5.94 3.24
CA CYS A 392 -6.93 6.42 1.86
C CYS A 392 -7.27 5.28 0.89
N GLN A 393 -7.23 4.03 1.35
CA GLN A 393 -7.44 2.85 0.54
C GLN A 393 -8.90 2.37 0.51
N ALA A 394 -9.36 1.96 -0.67
CA ALA A 394 -10.66 1.34 -0.87
C ALA A 394 -10.55 -0.19 -0.83
N THR A 395 -11.55 -0.83 -0.27
CA THR A 395 -11.68 -2.28 -0.17
C THR A 395 -12.64 -2.78 -1.24
N ALA A 396 -12.27 -2.63 -2.51
CA ALA A 396 -13.07 -3.12 -3.65
C ALA A 396 -13.36 -4.62 -3.56
N THR A 397 -12.52 -5.35 -2.82
CA THR A 397 -12.65 -6.77 -2.46
C THR A 397 -13.88 -7.08 -1.59
N ASN A 398 -14.47 -6.08 -0.94
CA ASN A 398 -15.74 -6.23 -0.22
C ASN A 398 -16.98 -6.15 -1.15
N ILE A 399 -16.79 -5.86 -2.44
CA ILE A 399 -17.87 -5.84 -3.43
C ILE A 399 -17.92 -7.21 -4.11
N ARG A 400 -18.95 -8.02 -3.77
CA ARG A 400 -19.11 -9.41 -4.27
C ARG A 400 -18.89 -9.53 -5.78
N ASP A 401 -19.57 -8.69 -6.56
CA ASP A 401 -19.55 -8.80 -8.02
C ASP A 401 -18.17 -8.44 -8.58
N VAL A 402 -17.42 -7.55 -7.93
CA VAL A 402 -16.03 -7.19 -8.29
C VAL A 402 -15.10 -8.37 -8.07
N VAL A 403 -15.22 -9.05 -6.93
CA VAL A 403 -14.45 -10.28 -6.66
C VAL A 403 -14.74 -11.33 -7.71
N VAL A 404 -16.02 -11.61 -7.97
CA VAL A 404 -16.43 -12.61 -8.95
C VAL A 404 -15.89 -12.27 -10.34
N ALA A 405 -15.98 -11.01 -10.76
CA ALA A 405 -15.42 -10.55 -12.02
C ALA A 405 -13.90 -10.73 -12.08
N SER A 406 -13.18 -10.30 -11.04
CA SER A 406 -11.72 -10.33 -10.99
C SER A 406 -11.14 -11.74 -11.00
N VAL A 407 -11.83 -12.69 -10.36
CA VAL A 407 -11.40 -14.09 -10.29
C VAL A 407 -11.75 -14.87 -11.56
N LEU A 408 -12.91 -14.60 -12.16
CA LEU A 408 -13.38 -15.34 -13.34
C LEU A 408 -12.74 -14.87 -14.66
N ASP A 409 -12.26 -13.63 -14.75
CA ASP A 409 -11.64 -13.11 -16.00
C ASP A 409 -10.31 -13.80 -16.34
N SER A 410 -9.74 -14.62 -15.44
CA SER A 410 -8.64 -15.59 -15.68
C SER A 410 -7.31 -15.02 -16.23
N ASP A 411 -7.24 -13.73 -16.56
CA ASP A 411 -6.05 -13.00 -17.01
C ASP A 411 -5.56 -12.09 -15.86
N VAL A 412 -5.41 -12.67 -14.65
CA VAL A 412 -5.26 -11.94 -13.35
C VAL A 412 -3.85 -11.37 -13.17
N ASN A 413 -3.45 -10.52 -14.11
CA ASN A 413 -2.21 -9.74 -14.10
C ASN A 413 -2.30 -8.53 -13.15
N THR A 414 -3.46 -8.32 -12.52
CA THR A 414 -3.79 -7.12 -11.72
C THR A 414 -4.70 -7.43 -10.53
N SER A 415 -4.91 -6.44 -9.65
CA SER A 415 -5.83 -6.49 -8.51
C SER A 415 -6.95 -5.45 -8.63
N PRO A 416 -8.21 -5.76 -8.24
CA PRO A 416 -9.28 -4.77 -8.11
C PRO A 416 -8.95 -3.64 -7.11
N ILE A 417 -8.06 -3.88 -6.13
CA ILE A 417 -7.58 -2.83 -5.23
C ILE A 417 -6.78 -1.80 -6.04
N LEU A 418 -5.90 -2.26 -6.94
CA LEU A 418 -5.12 -1.38 -7.82
C LEU A 418 -6.01 -0.54 -8.75
N ALA A 419 -7.20 -1.04 -9.12
CA ALA A 419 -8.19 -0.30 -9.90
C ALA A 419 -8.70 0.96 -9.20
N THR A 420 -8.68 0.97 -7.87
CA THR A 420 -9.20 2.09 -7.07
C THR A 420 -8.12 3.08 -6.68
N LYS A 421 -6.85 2.65 -6.60
CA LYS A 421 -5.73 3.46 -6.13
C LYS A 421 -5.64 4.85 -6.77
N PRO A 422 -5.47 4.99 -8.11
CA PRO A 422 -5.38 6.31 -8.71
C PRO A 422 -6.68 7.11 -8.60
N VAL A 423 -7.84 6.45 -8.57
CA VAL A 423 -9.16 7.11 -8.53
C VAL A 423 -9.45 7.69 -7.15
N CYS A 424 -9.18 6.94 -6.09
CA CYS A 424 -9.37 7.37 -4.72
C CYS A 424 -8.34 8.45 -4.34
N ASP A 425 -7.06 8.23 -4.65
CA ASP A 425 -6.00 9.17 -4.29
C ASP A 425 -6.18 10.54 -4.92
N ALA A 426 -6.64 10.57 -6.18
CA ALA A 426 -7.00 11.80 -6.89
C ALA A 426 -7.96 12.71 -6.11
N LYS A 427 -8.81 12.12 -5.27
CA LYS A 427 -9.83 12.83 -4.50
C LYS A 427 -9.39 13.04 -3.06
N ILE A 428 -8.86 12.00 -2.43
CA ILE A 428 -8.56 11.97 -1.00
C ILE A 428 -7.30 12.77 -0.69
N LEU A 429 -6.22 12.59 -1.45
CA LEU A 429 -4.94 13.26 -1.14
C LEU A 429 -5.04 14.79 -1.27
N PRO A 430 -5.68 15.37 -2.31
CA PRO A 430 -5.93 16.81 -2.35
C PRO A 430 -6.86 17.30 -1.23
N LEU A 431 -7.88 16.52 -0.86
CA LEU A 431 -8.80 16.85 0.23
C LEU A 431 -8.03 16.95 1.57
N LEU A 432 -7.19 15.96 1.86
CA LEU A 432 -6.34 15.94 3.05
C LEU A 432 -5.28 17.03 3.04
N ARG A 433 -4.75 17.44 1.87
CA ARG A 433 -3.86 18.60 1.82
C ARG A 433 -4.61 19.93 2.06
N GLY A 434 -5.91 19.96 1.80
CA GLY A 434 -6.78 21.13 1.96
C GLY A 434 -7.29 21.36 3.39
N GLU A 435 -8.40 22.08 3.50
CA GLU A 435 -9.02 22.43 4.79
C GLU A 435 -9.43 21.20 5.61
N CYS A 436 -9.93 20.15 4.96
CA CYS A 436 -10.33 18.91 5.64
C CYS A 436 -9.19 18.29 6.45
N GLY A 437 -7.97 18.24 5.89
CA GLY A 437 -6.83 17.76 6.68
C GLY A 437 -6.44 18.71 7.80
N LYS A 438 -6.47 20.03 7.57
CA LYS A 438 -6.17 21.02 8.62
C LYS A 438 -7.09 20.86 9.84
N ASP A 439 -8.37 20.64 9.61
CA ASP A 439 -9.36 20.41 10.69
C ASP A 439 -9.05 19.12 11.47
N LEU A 440 -8.53 18.10 10.79
CA LEU A 440 -8.12 16.82 11.38
C LEU A 440 -6.71 16.85 12.02
N MET A 441 -5.95 17.94 11.88
CA MET A 441 -4.61 18.07 12.48
C MET A 441 -4.64 18.62 13.92
N GLY A 442 -5.80 19.06 14.42
CA GLY A 442 -5.96 19.62 15.78
C GLY A 442 -5.86 18.58 16.91
N GLU A 443 -5.76 17.30 16.57
CA GLU A 443 -5.80 16.17 17.50
C GLU A 443 -4.68 16.16 18.55
N GLU A 444 -4.92 15.47 19.67
CA GLU A 444 -3.93 15.30 20.75
C GLU A 444 -3.01 14.08 20.55
N GLY A 445 -3.26 13.27 19.51
CA GLY A 445 -2.54 12.03 19.20
C GLY A 445 -1.80 12.06 17.87
N VAL A 446 -1.00 11.04 17.60
CA VAL A 446 -0.33 10.88 16.30
C VAL A 446 -1.39 10.70 15.21
N VAL A 447 -1.25 11.42 14.10
CA VAL A 447 -2.11 11.22 12.92
C VAL A 447 -1.34 10.34 11.93
N VAL A 448 -2.02 9.41 11.28
CA VAL A 448 -1.42 8.52 10.28
C VAL A 448 -2.19 8.64 8.98
N LEU A 449 -1.49 8.83 7.87
CA LEU A 449 -2.06 8.63 6.53
C LEU A 449 -1.67 7.24 6.05
N LEU A 450 -2.66 6.37 5.94
CA LEU A 450 -2.50 4.95 5.62
C LEU A 450 -3.05 4.67 4.22
N ASN A 451 -2.31 3.94 3.37
CA ASN A 451 -2.77 3.64 2.02
C ASN A 451 -2.28 2.26 1.50
N ASP A 452 -3.02 1.69 0.57
CA ASP A 452 -2.61 0.56 -0.27
C ASP A 452 -1.69 1.06 -1.38
N PHE A 453 -0.79 0.19 -1.83
CA PHE A 453 0.23 0.50 -2.82
C PHE A 453 0.92 1.83 -2.50
N PHE A 454 1.39 1.94 -1.25
CA PHE A 454 1.88 3.16 -0.65
C PHE A 454 2.95 3.81 -1.54
N ASP A 455 2.81 5.11 -1.77
CA ASP A 455 3.61 5.84 -2.75
C ASP A 455 4.11 7.20 -2.24
N GLY A 456 4.95 7.83 -3.07
CA GLY A 456 5.54 9.12 -2.74
C GLY A 456 4.52 10.26 -2.63
N ALA A 457 3.36 10.18 -3.30
CA ALA A 457 2.32 11.20 -3.17
C ALA A 457 1.66 11.14 -1.78
N THR A 458 1.34 9.93 -1.30
CA THR A 458 0.83 9.71 0.06
C THR A 458 1.85 10.18 1.10
N ALA A 459 3.12 9.80 0.92
CA ALA A 459 4.22 10.22 1.80
C ALA A 459 4.36 11.75 1.86
N ASP A 460 4.37 12.42 0.70
CA ASP A 460 4.50 13.87 0.63
C ASP A 460 3.35 14.59 1.37
N VAL A 461 2.10 14.18 1.15
CA VAL A 461 0.95 14.79 1.82
C VAL A 461 1.07 14.64 3.34
N ALA A 462 1.42 13.46 3.83
CA ALA A 462 1.61 13.24 5.26
C ALA A 462 2.73 14.13 5.83
N ILE A 463 3.85 14.22 5.13
CA ILE A 463 5.01 15.02 5.55
C ILE A 463 4.68 16.53 5.54
N GLU A 464 3.96 17.04 4.54
CA GLU A 464 3.54 18.44 4.52
C GLU A 464 2.54 18.77 5.64
N LEU A 465 1.60 17.86 5.92
CA LEU A 465 0.71 18.00 7.07
C LEU A 465 1.50 17.98 8.38
N CYS A 466 2.52 17.10 8.48
CA CYS A 466 3.43 17.08 9.62
C CYS A 466 4.13 18.42 9.80
N LYS A 467 4.65 19.04 8.73
CA LYS A 467 5.27 20.37 8.77
C LYS A 467 4.32 21.40 9.36
N GLY A 468 3.11 21.49 8.79
CA GLY A 468 2.10 22.44 9.27
C GLY A 468 1.71 22.23 10.73
N ARG A 469 1.64 20.97 11.18
CA ARG A 469 1.28 20.63 12.57
C ARG A 469 2.39 20.92 13.58
N MET A 470 3.64 20.94 13.13
CA MET A 470 4.83 21.16 13.98
C MET A 470 5.17 22.65 14.18
N GLY A 471 4.67 23.53 13.30
CA GLY A 471 4.82 24.98 13.37
C GLY A 471 5.96 25.48 12.51
#